data_AF-H3KC45-F1
#
_entry.id   AF-H3KC45-F1
#
_cell.length_a   1.000
_cell.length_b   1.000
_cell.length_c   1.000
_cell.angle_alpha   90.00
_cell.angle_beta   90.00
_cell.angle_gamma   90.00
#
_symmetry.space_group_name_H-M   'P 1'
#
loop_
_entity.id
_entity.type
_entity.pdbx_description
1 polymer ?
#
loop_
_entity_poly.entity_id
_entity_poly.type
_entity_poly.pdbx_seq_one_letter_code
_entity_poly.pdbx_strand_id
1 'polypeptide(L)'
;MPNADFFFFEASPGLLVGLIVPVVLWAVLLFIGKRVPPVVKIPGMPCGIGGLLSFLLFCFSFEAAWSLWTFGRALGEVIRVAVMDAAFIWPAVKTLIPSLFASFAAVGVLVLLAVGRSPAALWTSVVLLWVAGPVNDWLESVILGVPFAPGQAFAGVSVFTVVATVYLLFSRRPAFTYGTRGAKKIAAQYAAMVRDAVKAAEGGAR
;
A
#
# COMPACT_ATOMS: atom_id res chain seq x y z
N MET A 1 4.55 -45.67 -0.27
CA MET A 1 4.96 -44.39 -0.87
C MET A 1 3.97 -43.34 -0.39
N PRO A 2 4.36 -42.36 0.45
CA PRO A 2 3.47 -41.29 0.86
C PRO A 2 3.27 -40.35 -0.31
N ASN A 3 2.01 -40.14 -0.69
CA ASN A 3 1.61 -39.34 -1.84
C ASN A 3 1.96 -37.87 -1.56
N ALA A 4 2.69 -37.25 -2.50
CA ALA A 4 3.09 -35.84 -2.44
C ALA A 4 1.90 -34.86 -2.42
N ASP A 5 0.69 -35.36 -2.60
CA ASP A 5 -0.55 -34.58 -2.66
C ASP A 5 -1.04 -34.13 -1.26
N PHE A 6 -0.60 -34.80 -0.19
CA PHE A 6 -1.03 -34.47 1.18
C PHE A 6 -0.40 -33.18 1.73
N PHE A 7 0.80 -32.81 1.26
CA PHE A 7 1.48 -31.59 1.70
C PHE A 7 0.97 -30.32 1.00
N PHE A 8 0.29 -30.44 -0.14
CA PHE A 8 -0.24 -29.27 -0.87
C PHE A 8 -1.65 -28.86 -0.43
N PHE A 9 -2.42 -29.73 0.24
CA PHE A 9 -3.82 -29.48 0.56
C PHE A 9 -4.08 -28.96 1.99
N GLU A 10 -3.07 -29.01 2.87
CA GLU A 10 -3.19 -28.61 4.29
C GLU A 10 -2.47 -27.30 4.64
N ALA A 11 -2.09 -26.49 3.64
CA ALA A 11 -1.88 -25.08 3.89
C ALA A 11 -3.26 -24.50 4.20
N SER A 12 -3.58 -24.33 5.50
CA SER A 12 -4.84 -23.72 5.91
C SER A 12 -5.10 -22.47 5.06
N PRO A 13 -6.35 -22.17 4.66
CA PRO A 13 -6.64 -20.96 3.89
C PRO A 13 -6.05 -19.69 4.53
N GLY A 14 -5.89 -19.70 5.86
CA GLY A 14 -5.18 -18.68 6.63
C GLY A 14 -3.67 -18.59 6.38
N LEU A 15 -2.95 -19.69 6.13
CA LEU A 15 -1.51 -19.66 5.79
C LEU A 15 -1.28 -19.14 4.36
N LEU A 16 -2.14 -19.51 3.41
CA LEU A 16 -2.06 -19.03 2.03
C LEU A 16 -2.31 -17.52 1.95
N VAL A 17 -3.37 -17.04 2.59
CA VAL A 17 -3.74 -15.61 2.61
C VAL A 17 -2.85 -14.81 3.55
N GLY A 18 -2.45 -15.39 4.69
CA GLY A 18 -1.67 -14.73 5.72
C GLY A 18 -0.16 -14.72 5.47
N LEU A 19 0.36 -15.38 4.43
CA LEU A 19 1.80 -15.36 4.18
C LEU A 19 2.14 -15.43 2.70
N ILE A 20 1.65 -16.45 1.99
CA ILE A 20 2.09 -16.73 0.62
C ILE A 20 1.61 -15.64 -0.34
N VAL A 21 0.32 -15.29 -0.33
CA VAL A 21 -0.25 -14.25 -1.21
C VAL A 21 0.41 -12.88 -0.99
N PRO A 22 0.55 -12.35 0.24
CA PRO A 22 1.26 -11.10 0.50
C PRO A 22 2.70 -11.09 -0.01
N VAL A 23 3.45 -12.17 0.22
CA VAL A 23 4.86 -12.29 -0.20
C VAL A 23 4.98 -12.30 -1.71
N VAL A 24 4.15 -13.10 -2.40
CA VAL A 24 4.13 -13.17 -3.86
C VAL A 24 3.73 -11.83 -4.47
N LEU A 25 2.66 -11.22 -3.95
CA LEU A 25 2.17 -9.91 -4.40
C LEU A 25 3.25 -8.84 -4.22
N TRP A 26 3.89 -8.79 -3.06
CA TRP A 26 5.00 -7.91 -2.78
C TRP A 26 6.16 -8.12 -3.76
N ALA A 27 6.57 -9.37 -3.99
CA ALA A 27 7.69 -9.69 -4.89
C ALA A 27 7.40 -9.27 -6.34
N VAL A 28 6.20 -9.54 -6.83
CA VAL A 28 5.74 -9.14 -8.17
C VAL A 28 5.73 -7.62 -8.31
N LEU A 29 5.16 -6.91 -7.33
CA LEU A 29 5.09 -5.45 -7.36
C LEU A 29 6.45 -4.79 -7.18
N LEU A 30 7.34 -5.38 -6.39
CA LEU A 30 8.73 -4.95 -6.29
C LEU A 30 9.45 -5.11 -7.63
N PHE A 31 9.24 -6.23 -8.31
CA PHE A 31 9.83 -6.53 -9.62
C PHE A 31 9.32 -5.55 -10.70
N ILE A 32 8.02 -5.31 -10.77
CA ILE A 32 7.43 -4.32 -11.68
C ILE A 32 7.91 -2.91 -11.32
N GLY A 33 7.80 -2.56 -10.04
CA GLY A 33 8.07 -1.23 -9.53
C GLY A 33 9.53 -0.79 -9.70
N LYS A 34 10.49 -1.72 -9.62
CA LYS A 34 11.91 -1.45 -9.92
C LYS A 34 12.17 -1.09 -11.38
N ARG A 35 11.30 -1.50 -12.31
CA ARG A 35 11.41 -1.13 -13.74
C ARG A 35 10.87 0.26 -14.02
N VAL A 36 10.00 0.79 -13.17
CA VAL A 36 9.43 2.12 -13.36
C VAL A 36 10.40 3.16 -12.77
N PRO A 37 11.01 4.04 -13.59
CA PRO A 37 12.02 4.96 -13.11
C PRO A 37 11.44 5.95 -12.08
N PRO A 38 12.21 6.31 -11.04
CA PRO A 38 11.83 7.40 -10.14
C PRO A 38 11.79 8.73 -10.90
N VAL A 39 10.90 9.63 -10.48
CA VAL A 39 10.69 10.93 -11.12
C VAL A 39 11.92 11.84 -11.04
N VAL A 40 12.66 11.77 -9.93
CA VAL A 40 13.86 12.57 -9.71
C VAL A 40 15.02 11.66 -9.34
N LYS A 41 16.13 11.78 -10.06
CA LYS A 41 17.39 11.06 -9.79
C LYS A 41 18.50 12.07 -9.55
N ILE A 42 19.13 11.97 -8.38
CA ILE A 42 20.36 12.69 -8.03
C ILE A 42 21.38 11.63 -7.61
N PRO A 43 22.63 11.67 -8.12
CA PRO A 43 23.68 10.77 -7.67
C PRO A 43 23.83 10.78 -6.14
N GLY A 44 23.92 9.60 -5.52
CA GLY A 44 24.06 9.46 -4.07
C GLY A 44 22.78 9.63 -3.23
N MET A 45 21.66 10.03 -3.83
CA MET A 45 20.38 10.16 -3.11
C MET A 45 19.50 8.92 -3.27
N PRO A 46 18.94 8.36 -2.18
CA PRO A 46 18.09 7.18 -2.27
C PRO A 46 16.79 7.51 -3.02
N CYS A 47 16.54 6.80 -4.12
CA CYS A 47 15.33 6.91 -4.94
C CYS A 47 14.84 5.53 -5.40
N GLY A 48 13.61 5.48 -5.91
CA GLY A 48 12.95 4.24 -6.34
C GLY A 48 12.48 3.35 -5.20
N ILE A 49 11.89 2.20 -5.56
CA ILE A 49 11.32 1.25 -4.61
C ILE A 49 12.45 0.38 -4.02
N GLY A 50 12.69 0.58 -2.73
CA GLY A 50 13.69 -0.13 -1.94
C GLY A 50 13.77 0.42 -0.52
N GLY A 51 14.60 -0.21 0.33
CA GLY A 51 14.72 0.15 1.74
C GLY A 51 13.36 0.12 2.44
N LEU A 52 13.07 1.15 3.24
CA LEU A 52 11.81 1.23 3.99
C LEU A 52 10.57 1.32 3.08
N LEU A 53 10.69 1.83 1.85
CA LEU A 53 9.56 1.88 0.91
C LEU A 53 9.18 0.48 0.41
N SER A 54 10.15 -0.42 0.19
CA SER A 54 9.83 -1.81 -0.12
C SER A 54 9.26 -2.58 1.07
N PHE A 55 9.66 -2.24 2.29
CA PHE A 55 9.08 -2.83 3.50
C PHE A 55 7.62 -2.38 3.68
N LEU A 56 7.31 -1.09 3.50
CA LEU A 56 5.93 -0.63 3.50
C LEU A 56 5.10 -1.29 2.40
N LEU A 57 5.67 -1.48 1.21
CA LEU A 57 5.01 -2.22 0.13
C LEU A 57 4.65 -3.64 0.57
N PHE A 58 5.51 -4.30 1.35
CA PHE A 58 5.25 -5.64 1.89
C PHE A 58 4.10 -5.60 2.90
N CYS A 59 4.12 -4.68 3.86
CA CYS A 59 3.04 -4.50 4.83
C CYS A 59 1.69 -4.21 4.13
N PHE A 60 1.68 -3.33 3.13
CA PHE A 60 0.47 -3.05 2.36
C PHE A 60 0.04 -4.23 1.47
N SER A 61 0.97 -5.11 1.07
CA SER A 61 0.59 -6.35 0.37
C SER A 61 -0.16 -7.29 1.30
N PHE A 62 0.23 -7.33 2.57
CA PHE A 62 -0.47 -8.09 3.59
C PHE A 62 -1.86 -7.52 3.85
N GLU A 63 -1.94 -6.21 4.07
CA GLU A 63 -3.20 -5.51 4.32
C GLU A 63 -4.19 -5.68 3.16
N ALA A 64 -3.72 -5.56 1.91
CA ALA A 64 -4.54 -5.74 0.72
C ALA A 64 -5.02 -7.19 0.57
N ALA A 65 -4.17 -8.18 0.81
CA ALA A 65 -4.56 -9.59 0.75
C ALA A 65 -5.58 -9.93 1.83
N TRP A 66 -5.37 -9.44 3.06
CA TRP A 66 -6.27 -9.65 4.18
C TRP A 66 -7.63 -8.97 3.96
N SER A 67 -7.63 -7.72 3.52
CA SER A 67 -8.85 -6.97 3.21
C SER A 67 -9.65 -7.66 2.10
N LEU A 68 -8.99 -8.06 1.00
CA LEU A 68 -9.67 -8.71 -0.11
C LEU A 68 -10.26 -10.09 0.29
N TRP A 69 -9.55 -10.83 1.16
CA TRP A 69 -10.05 -12.08 1.72
C TRP A 69 -11.28 -11.88 2.60
N THR A 70 -11.24 -10.92 3.52
CA THR A 70 -12.37 -10.62 4.41
C THR A 70 -13.58 -10.12 3.62
N PHE A 71 -13.38 -9.28 2.61
CA PHE A 71 -14.42 -8.89 1.67
C PHE A 71 -15.00 -10.08 0.90
N GLY A 72 -14.15 -10.97 0.36
CA GLY A 72 -14.60 -12.17 -0.35
C GLY A 72 -15.44 -13.09 0.53
N ARG A 73 -15.04 -13.27 1.80
CA ARG A 73 -15.82 -14.01 2.80
C ARG A 73 -17.16 -13.33 3.09
N ALA A 74 -17.17 -12.03 3.34
CA ALA A 74 -18.39 -11.29 3.61
C ALA A 74 -19.35 -11.39 2.41
N LEU A 75 -18.83 -11.27 1.19
CA LEU A 75 -19.61 -11.40 -0.05
C LEU A 75 -20.22 -12.81 -0.18
N GLY A 76 -19.44 -13.84 0.13
CA GLY A 76 -19.93 -15.23 0.17
C GLY A 76 -21.09 -15.42 1.17
N GLU A 77 -21.01 -14.82 2.35
CA GLU A 77 -22.11 -14.87 3.32
C GLU A 77 -23.36 -14.13 2.82
N VAL A 78 -23.20 -12.97 2.17
CA VAL A 78 -24.34 -12.25 1.56
C VAL A 78 -25.04 -13.11 0.50
N ILE A 79 -24.26 -13.76 -0.38
CA ILE A 79 -24.83 -14.64 -1.42
C ILE A 79 -25.58 -15.80 -0.76
N ARG A 80 -24.99 -16.43 0.28
CA ARG A 80 -25.63 -17.51 1.02
C ARG A 80 -26.94 -17.06 1.67
N VAL A 81 -26.96 -15.90 2.33
CA VAL A 81 -28.17 -15.33 2.95
C VAL A 81 -29.24 -15.05 1.89
N ALA A 82 -28.86 -14.51 0.73
CA ALA A 82 -29.79 -14.24 -0.36
C ALA A 82 -30.48 -15.50 -0.89
N VAL A 83 -29.80 -16.65 -0.85
CA VAL A 83 -30.39 -17.94 -1.22
C VAL A 83 -31.30 -18.50 -0.12
N MET A 84 -30.99 -18.24 1.15
CA MET A 84 -31.72 -18.82 2.28
C MET A 84 -32.96 -18.03 2.68
N ASP A 85 -32.86 -16.70 2.77
CA ASP A 85 -33.96 -15.84 3.21
C ASP A 85 -33.77 -14.39 2.76
N ALA A 86 -34.71 -13.91 1.94
CA ALA A 86 -34.71 -12.56 1.40
C ALA A 86 -34.84 -11.46 2.47
N ALA A 87 -35.46 -11.77 3.63
CA ALA A 87 -35.65 -10.80 4.71
C ALA A 87 -34.32 -10.34 5.33
N PHE A 88 -33.28 -11.17 5.26
CA PHE A 88 -31.97 -10.91 5.87
C PHE A 88 -30.91 -10.38 4.89
N ILE A 89 -31.25 -10.22 3.60
CA ILE A 89 -30.32 -9.69 2.59
C ILE A 89 -29.81 -8.32 2.98
N TRP A 90 -30.70 -7.41 3.39
CA TRP A 90 -30.30 -6.04 3.68
C TRP A 90 -29.33 -5.93 4.87
N PRO A 91 -29.57 -6.58 6.02
CA PRO A 91 -28.57 -6.72 7.08
C PRO A 91 -27.24 -7.28 6.59
N ALA A 92 -27.25 -8.30 5.74
CA ALA A 92 -26.03 -8.91 5.21
C ALA A 92 -25.28 -7.96 4.27
N VAL A 93 -25.97 -7.21 3.40
CA VAL A 93 -25.36 -6.22 2.52
C VAL A 93 -24.68 -5.09 3.31
N LYS A 94 -25.24 -4.67 4.46
CA LYS A 94 -24.62 -3.64 5.30
C LYS A 94 -23.21 -4.02 5.76
N THR A 95 -22.95 -5.31 6.01
CA THR A 95 -21.62 -5.78 6.43
C THR A 95 -20.58 -5.68 5.30
N LEU A 96 -21.01 -5.59 4.04
CA LEU A 96 -20.09 -5.40 2.91
C LEU A 96 -19.54 -3.99 2.83
N ILE A 97 -20.29 -2.99 3.27
CA ILE A 97 -19.96 -1.57 3.01
C ILE A 97 -18.56 -1.22 3.55
N PRO A 98 -18.22 -1.46 4.83
CA PRO A 98 -16.87 -1.16 5.32
C PRO A 98 -15.80 -1.98 4.59
N SER A 99 -15.99 -3.31 4.50
CA SER A 99 -15.03 -4.21 3.85
C SER A 99 -14.75 -3.89 2.38
N LEU A 100 -15.73 -3.33 1.67
CA LEU A 100 -15.59 -2.83 0.31
C LEU A 100 -14.59 -1.65 0.29
N PHE A 101 -14.84 -0.62 1.10
CA PHE A 101 -13.95 0.54 1.16
C PHE A 101 -12.53 0.14 1.58
N ALA A 102 -12.38 -0.70 2.60
CA ALA A 102 -11.09 -1.21 3.06
C ALA A 102 -10.32 -1.90 1.92
N SER A 103 -10.96 -2.84 1.24
CA SER A 103 -10.32 -3.65 0.19
C SER A 103 -9.86 -2.82 -1.00
N PHE A 104 -10.75 -1.99 -1.55
CA PHE A 104 -10.42 -1.18 -2.71
C PHE A 104 -9.39 -0.09 -2.38
N ALA A 105 -9.46 0.49 -1.18
CA ALA A 105 -8.47 1.45 -0.73
C ALA A 105 -7.10 0.79 -0.51
N ALA A 106 -7.02 -0.36 0.17
CA ALA A 106 -5.78 -1.09 0.41
C ALA A 106 -5.09 -1.51 -0.90
N VAL A 107 -5.86 -2.06 -1.85
CA VAL A 107 -5.35 -2.40 -3.19
C VAL A 107 -4.89 -1.14 -3.93
N GLY A 108 -5.65 -0.04 -3.85
CA GLY A 108 -5.29 1.23 -4.46
C GLY A 108 -3.99 1.82 -3.90
N VAL A 109 -3.79 1.82 -2.59
CA VAL A 109 -2.52 2.20 -1.94
C VAL A 109 -1.37 1.41 -2.56
N LEU A 110 -1.52 0.09 -2.59
CA LEU A 110 -0.49 -0.83 -3.02
C LEU A 110 -0.09 -0.59 -4.49
N VAL A 111 -1.07 -0.49 -5.39
CA VAL A 111 -0.84 -0.27 -6.82
C VAL A 111 -0.22 1.10 -7.09
N LEU A 112 -0.75 2.16 -6.46
CA LEU A 112 -0.26 3.52 -6.66
C LEU A 112 1.17 3.69 -6.13
N LEU A 113 1.52 3.05 -5.01
CA LEU A 113 2.89 3.09 -4.51
C LEU A 113 3.83 2.24 -5.39
N ALA A 114 3.41 1.06 -5.82
CA ALA A 114 4.21 0.17 -6.65
C ALA A 114 4.52 0.77 -8.03
N VAL A 115 3.49 1.31 -8.70
CA VAL A 115 3.55 1.67 -10.13
C VAL A 115 3.46 3.18 -10.36
N GLY A 116 2.72 3.91 -9.51
CA GLY A 116 2.55 5.34 -9.65
C GLY A 116 3.88 6.10 -9.53
N ARG A 117 4.16 7.03 -10.44
CA ARG A 117 5.35 7.88 -10.42
C ARG A 117 4.95 9.34 -10.59
N SER A 118 4.12 9.80 -9.66
CA SER A 118 3.70 11.19 -9.63
C SER A 118 3.43 11.64 -8.19
N PRO A 119 3.47 12.95 -7.90
CA PRO A 119 3.09 13.47 -6.60
C PRO A 119 1.62 13.17 -6.28
N ALA A 120 0.76 13.17 -7.31
CA ALA A 120 -0.64 12.81 -7.17
C ALA A 120 -0.78 11.35 -6.70
N ALA A 121 -0.04 10.41 -7.28
CA ALA A 121 -0.07 9.01 -6.84
C ALA A 121 0.32 8.87 -5.37
N LEU A 122 1.37 9.58 -4.91
CA LEU A 122 1.77 9.58 -3.50
C LEU A 122 0.66 10.13 -2.58
N TRP A 123 0.08 11.29 -2.93
CA TRP A 123 -0.99 11.89 -2.13
C TRP A 123 -2.25 11.04 -2.11
N THR A 124 -2.65 10.49 -3.25
CA THR A 124 -3.79 9.57 -3.35
C THR A 124 -3.53 8.31 -2.53
N SER A 125 -2.32 7.73 -2.56
CA SER A 125 -1.96 6.61 -1.68
C SER A 125 -2.09 6.97 -0.20
N VAL A 126 -1.71 8.19 0.21
CA VAL A 126 -1.90 8.62 1.61
C VAL A 126 -3.38 8.73 1.94
N VAL A 127 -4.20 9.34 1.09
CA VAL A 127 -5.66 9.41 1.32
C VAL A 127 -6.27 8.02 1.41
N LEU A 128 -5.95 7.13 0.48
CA LEU A 128 -6.46 5.76 0.48
C LEU A 128 -5.97 4.96 1.69
N LEU A 129 -4.77 5.22 2.20
CA LEU A 129 -4.29 4.61 3.44
C LEU A 129 -5.19 4.96 4.62
N TRP A 130 -5.59 6.23 4.72
CA TRP A 130 -6.52 6.67 5.75
C TRP A 130 -7.93 6.08 5.56
N VAL A 131 -8.35 5.90 4.31
CA VAL A 131 -9.62 5.22 3.99
C VAL A 131 -9.59 3.76 4.41
N ALA A 132 -8.52 3.04 4.07
CA ALA A 132 -8.37 1.62 4.36
C ALA A 132 -8.30 1.33 5.86
N GLY A 133 -7.76 2.27 6.64
CA GLY A 133 -7.61 2.13 8.08
C GLY A 133 -8.63 2.93 8.88
N PRO A 134 -8.27 4.11 9.42
CA PRO A 134 -9.12 4.88 10.33
C PRO A 134 -10.57 5.11 9.88
N VAL A 135 -10.80 5.38 8.59
CA VAL A 135 -12.16 5.57 8.07
C VAL A 135 -12.92 4.25 8.06
N ASN A 136 -12.29 3.14 7.70
CA ASN A 136 -12.92 1.83 7.77
C ASN A 136 -13.30 1.48 9.22
N ASP A 137 -12.39 1.66 10.17
CA ASP A 137 -12.66 1.41 11.60
C ASP A 137 -13.86 2.24 12.09
N TRP A 138 -13.95 3.49 11.62
CA TRP A 138 -15.09 4.36 11.90
C TRP A 138 -16.39 3.86 11.22
N LEU A 139 -16.33 3.42 9.96
CA LEU A 139 -17.48 2.87 9.24
C LEU A 139 -18.01 1.59 9.90
N GLU A 140 -17.13 0.69 10.35
CA GLU A 140 -17.51 -0.51 11.10
C GLU A 140 -18.23 -0.15 12.40
N SER A 141 -17.75 0.88 13.10
CA SER A 141 -18.41 1.38 14.31
C SER A 141 -19.80 1.96 14.06
N VAL A 142 -19.93 2.84 13.06
CA VAL A 142 -21.21 3.51 12.77
C VAL A 142 -22.23 2.57 12.13
N ILE A 143 -21.80 1.69 11.22
CA ILE A 143 -22.71 0.85 10.43
C ILE A 143 -23.04 -0.46 11.17
N LEU A 144 -22.06 -1.06 11.83
CA LEU A 144 -22.17 -2.40 12.42
C LEU A 144 -22.23 -2.39 13.95
N GLY A 145 -22.04 -1.22 14.58
CA GLY A 145 -22.01 -1.11 16.04
C GLY A 145 -20.78 -1.78 16.68
N VAL A 146 -19.75 -2.07 15.88
CA VAL A 146 -18.51 -2.67 16.37
C VAL A 146 -17.75 -1.61 17.17
N PRO A 147 -17.31 -1.88 18.42
CA PRO A 147 -16.55 -0.90 19.18
C PRO A 147 -15.34 -0.41 18.40
N PHE A 148 -15.17 0.91 18.32
CA PHE A 148 -14.00 1.51 17.68
C PHE A 148 -12.74 1.05 18.41
N ALA A 149 -11.99 0.16 17.79
CA ALA A 149 -10.85 -0.51 18.39
C ALA A 149 -9.61 -0.28 17.52
N PRO A 150 -8.83 0.80 17.77
CA PRO A 150 -7.69 1.21 16.93
C PRO A 150 -6.49 0.23 16.95
N GLY A 151 -6.69 -1.03 17.37
CA GLY A 151 -5.65 -2.03 17.63
C GLY A 151 -5.92 -3.45 17.12
N GLN A 152 -7.10 -3.76 16.55
CA GLN A 152 -7.53 -5.16 16.28
C GLN A 152 -7.01 -5.74 14.96
N ALA A 153 -6.67 -4.91 13.97
CA ALA A 153 -5.99 -5.34 12.74
C ALA A 153 -4.47 -5.14 12.86
N PHE A 154 -3.68 -5.92 12.09
CA PHE A 154 -2.24 -6.07 12.26
C PHE A 154 -1.52 -4.73 12.49
N ALA A 155 -0.88 -4.59 13.65
CA ALA A 155 -0.17 -3.40 14.13
C ALA A 155 -1.01 -2.14 14.43
N GLY A 156 -2.30 -2.27 14.75
CA GLY A 156 -3.15 -1.13 15.10
C GLY A 156 -3.18 -0.13 13.96
N VAL A 157 -4.03 -0.41 12.97
CA VAL A 157 -4.01 0.24 11.66
C VAL A 157 -3.95 1.77 11.77
N SER A 158 -4.49 2.38 12.82
CA SER A 158 -4.34 3.81 13.11
C SER A 158 -2.89 4.25 13.37
N VAL A 159 -2.13 3.53 14.22
CA VAL A 159 -0.72 3.84 14.52
C VAL A 159 0.17 3.55 13.31
N PHE A 160 0.01 2.39 12.66
CA PHE A 160 0.74 2.08 11.45
C PHE A 160 0.45 3.08 10.32
N THR A 161 -0.81 3.49 10.15
CA THR A 161 -1.21 4.54 9.19
C THR A 161 -0.49 5.85 9.46
N VAL A 162 -0.39 6.28 10.71
CA VAL A 162 0.33 7.50 11.09
C VAL A 162 1.82 7.37 10.76
N VAL A 163 2.47 6.27 11.17
CA VAL A 163 3.90 6.03 10.92
C VAL A 163 4.20 5.97 9.41
N ALA A 164 3.40 5.22 8.66
CA ALA A 164 3.54 5.11 7.21
C ALA A 164 3.29 6.46 6.52
N THR A 165 2.30 7.24 6.96
CA THR A 165 2.04 8.60 6.45
C THR A 165 3.23 9.51 6.69
N VAL A 166 3.79 9.53 7.92
CA VAL A 166 4.97 10.34 8.26
C VAL A 166 6.15 9.96 7.36
N TYR A 167 6.40 8.66 7.18
CA TYR A 167 7.46 8.22 6.28
C TYR A 167 7.21 8.67 4.82
N LEU A 168 6.00 8.44 4.30
CA LEU A 168 5.64 8.74 2.90
C LEU A 168 5.73 10.24 2.59
N LEU A 169 5.38 11.10 3.54
CA LEU A 169 5.36 12.55 3.34
C LEU A 169 6.70 13.23 3.60
N PHE A 170 7.47 12.74 4.57
CA PHE A 170 8.68 13.45 5.04
C PHE A 170 10.00 12.78 4.68
N SER A 171 10.00 11.52 4.22
CA SER A 171 11.24 10.85 3.84
C SER A 171 11.73 11.26 2.45
N ARG A 172 13.06 11.33 2.29
CA ARG A 172 13.72 11.63 1.01
C ARG A 172 13.36 10.62 -0.06
N ARG A 173 13.36 9.32 0.25
CA ARG A 173 13.17 8.27 -0.77
C ARG A 173 11.81 8.38 -1.49
N PRO A 174 10.65 8.45 -0.81
CA PRO A 174 9.37 8.75 -1.44
C PRO A 174 9.38 10.10 -2.18
N ALA A 175 9.97 11.15 -1.60
CA ALA A 175 10.02 12.47 -2.22
C ALA A 175 10.70 12.44 -3.61
N PHE A 176 11.83 11.73 -3.74
CA PHE A 176 12.53 11.54 -5.02
C PHE A 176 11.85 10.53 -5.95
N THR A 177 11.27 9.46 -5.40
CA THR A 177 10.55 8.44 -6.18
C THR A 177 9.33 9.01 -6.89
N TYR A 178 8.51 9.81 -6.19
CA TYR A 178 7.25 10.36 -6.70
C TYR A 178 7.39 11.81 -7.19
N GLY A 179 8.52 12.48 -6.93
CA GLY A 179 8.85 13.79 -7.48
C GLY A 179 8.09 14.96 -6.83
N THR A 180 8.05 15.00 -5.50
CA THR A 180 7.39 16.09 -4.76
C THR A 180 8.04 17.45 -5.07
N ARG A 181 7.32 18.54 -4.79
CA ARG A 181 7.83 19.91 -5.02
C ARG A 181 9.19 20.15 -4.35
N GLY A 182 9.38 19.62 -3.13
CA GLY A 182 10.65 19.69 -2.42
C GLY A 182 11.79 18.96 -3.13
N ALA A 183 11.56 17.73 -3.59
CA ALA A 183 12.57 16.97 -4.34
C ALA A 183 12.96 17.64 -5.66
N LYS A 184 11.99 18.23 -6.37
CA LYS A 184 12.25 18.99 -7.61
C LYS A 184 13.11 20.24 -7.35
N LYS A 185 12.87 20.97 -6.25
CA LYS A 185 13.69 22.11 -5.85
C LYS A 185 15.14 21.69 -5.56
N ILE A 186 15.33 20.61 -4.81
CA ILE A 186 16.67 20.07 -4.49
C ILE A 186 17.39 19.64 -5.78
N ALA A 187 16.69 19.01 -6.72
CA ALA A 187 17.27 18.62 -8.00
C ALA A 187 17.68 19.82 -8.85
N ALA A 188 16.88 20.90 -8.87
CA ALA A 188 17.23 22.13 -9.57
C ALA A 188 18.48 22.79 -8.96
N GLN A 189 18.58 22.83 -7.63
CA GLN A 189 19.76 23.34 -6.92
C GLN A 189 21.01 22.53 -7.25
N TYR A 190 20.92 21.19 -7.21
CA TYR A 190 22.02 20.31 -7.59
C TYR A 190 22.47 20.52 -9.04
N ALA A 191 21.52 20.64 -9.97
CA ALA A 191 21.83 20.88 -11.38
C ALA A 191 22.50 22.24 -11.63
N ALA A 192 22.14 23.28 -10.87
CA ALA A 192 22.81 24.57 -10.91
C ALA A 192 24.26 24.46 -10.40
N MET A 193 24.47 23.83 -9.24
CA MET A 193 25.81 23.62 -8.67
C MET A 193 26.74 22.86 -9.63
N VAL A 194 26.26 21.79 -10.26
CA VAL A 194 27.06 21.02 -11.23
C VAL A 194 27.41 21.88 -12.45
N ARG A 195 26.47 22.66 -12.96
CA ARG A 195 26.70 23.57 -14.08
C ARG A 195 27.78 24.61 -13.76
N ASP A 196 27.73 25.19 -12.57
CA ASP A 196 28.69 26.20 -12.14
C ASP A 196 30.09 25.58 -11.93
N ALA A 197 30.16 24.37 -11.38
CA ALA A 197 31.41 23.63 -11.23
C ALA A 197 32.06 23.28 -12.58
N VAL A 198 31.28 22.86 -13.57
CA VAL A 198 31.79 22.56 -14.93
C VAL A 198 32.33 23.83 -15.59
N LYS A 199 31.61 24.95 -15.51
CA LYS A 199 32.09 26.23 -16.04
C LYS A 199 33.38 26.71 -15.39
N ALA A 200 33.52 26.52 -14.07
CA ALA A 200 34.73 26.87 -13.36
C ALA A 200 35.93 26.02 -13.82
N ALA A 201 35.73 24.73 -14.07
CA ALA A 201 36.77 23.85 -14.59
C ALA A 201 37.19 24.21 -16.03
N GLU A 202 36.25 24.60 -16.89
CA GLU A 202 36.52 25.05 -18.26
C GLU A 202 37.20 26.43 -18.31
N GLY A 203 36.86 27.33 -17.39
CA GLY A 203 37.45 28.67 -17.28
C GLY A 203 38.86 28.70 -16.70
N GLY A 204 39.24 27.70 -15.90
CA GLY A 204 40.59 27.55 -15.31
C GLY A 204 41.61 26.84 -16.21
N ALA A 205 41.21 26.34 -17.39
CA ALA A 205 42.07 25.65 -18.34
C ALA A 205 42.70 26.59 -19.40
N ARG A 206 42.77 27.90 -19.12
CA ARG A 206 43.37 28.93 -19.99
C ARG A 206 44.55 29.61 -19.33
#